data_AF-A0A9Q1MDA4-F1
#
_entry.id   AF-A0A9Q1MDA4-F1
#
_cell.length_a   1.000
_cell.length_b   1.000
_cell.length_c   1.000
_cell.angle_alpha   90.00
_cell.angle_beta   90.00
_cell.angle_gamma   90.00
#
_symmetry.space_group_name_H-M   'P 1'
#
loop_
_entity.id
_entity.type
_entity.pdbx_description
1 polymer ?
#
loop_
_entity_poly.entity_id
_entity_poly.type
_entity_poly.pdbx_seq_one_letter_code
_entity_poly.pdbx_strand_id
1 'polypeptide(L)'
;MQFYKRKVPVILNRTLIVPPVLDHHAVALGSCPKFRVLNPNELRYKVWNHSIQLLRDCRYVSMVDIVDLSPLVSYSTVRFVDFRTFVSSWCGVNLNVLCSKDQNIPSLLSESLRQCGSLLSGYYGSISGCLSALEDDCRTTVWTYQKDVEDGALDSFQPDDQLKKKKKISFIRRRKDVYKALGPGSAAESATVLAFGSLLLLPYKGSESHIDIHEAPNDPIIQTLIEKIEFLPFVPEIINAGKKFALQTIKGPFLCAQLRLLDGQFKNHHKATFLGLKQKIEFLKQTGQKRIHVFVMTDLPMANWTGSYLGSIAKDSDAFKLFVIREEDDLVQETAKEVMDAGHGLKLGSVSQSSAGINKRHHPQSLSDVLLYIEEVVCSCASLGFVGTAGSTIAESIELMRKHDVCFG
;
A
#
# COMPACT_ATOMS: atom_id res chain seq x y z
N MET A 1 -1.93 -2.67 -1.52
CA MET A 1 -2.10 -1.24 -1.93
C MET A 1 -0.79 -0.48 -2.21
N GLN A 2 0.38 -0.97 -1.76
CA GLN A 2 1.68 -0.29 -1.93
C GLN A 2 2.34 -0.43 -3.31
N PHE A 3 1.96 -1.45 -4.11
CA PHE A 3 2.71 -1.85 -5.31
C PHE A 3 2.44 -0.99 -6.54
N TYR A 4 1.20 -0.57 -6.75
CA TYR A 4 0.80 0.04 -8.02
C TYR A 4 1.14 1.53 -8.13
N LYS A 5 1.41 2.24 -7.02
CA LYS A 5 1.56 3.72 -6.99
C LYS A 5 2.89 4.26 -7.53
N ARG A 6 3.71 3.38 -8.10
CA ARG A 6 5.14 3.62 -8.34
C ARG A 6 5.47 4.05 -9.76
N LYS A 7 4.52 3.96 -10.71
CA LYS A 7 4.76 4.18 -12.14
C LYS A 7 4.88 5.65 -12.55
N VAL A 8 3.97 6.51 -12.06
CA VAL A 8 3.96 7.96 -12.36
C VAL A 8 5.23 8.70 -11.92
N PRO A 9 5.77 8.50 -10.71
CA PRO A 9 7.02 9.12 -10.33
C PRO A 9 8.14 8.80 -11.33
N VAL A 10 8.26 7.51 -11.69
CA VAL A 10 9.34 6.97 -12.53
C VAL A 10 9.35 7.56 -13.93
N ILE A 11 8.18 7.77 -14.50
CA ILE A 11 8.03 8.44 -15.80
C ILE A 11 8.45 9.91 -15.75
N LEU A 12 8.21 10.59 -14.63
CA LEU A 12 8.40 12.03 -14.50
C LEU A 12 9.75 12.43 -13.93
N ASN A 13 10.55 11.47 -13.45
CA ASN A 13 11.84 11.70 -12.79
C ASN A 13 11.75 12.70 -11.63
N ARG A 14 10.69 12.61 -10.82
CA ARG A 14 10.38 13.55 -9.72
C ARG A 14 9.95 12.84 -8.46
N THR A 15 10.14 13.54 -7.34
CA THR A 15 9.56 13.14 -6.06
C THR A 15 8.05 13.36 -6.09
N LEU A 16 7.29 12.27 -6.01
CA LEU A 16 5.85 12.33 -5.90
C LEU A 16 5.46 12.36 -4.41
N ILE A 17 4.54 13.24 -4.02
CA ILE A 17 3.84 13.07 -2.74
C ILE A 17 2.43 12.64 -3.09
N VAL A 18 2.23 11.33 -3.06
CA VAL A 18 0.89 10.78 -3.25
C VAL A 18 0.16 10.87 -1.92
N PRO A 19 -1.04 11.45 -1.88
CA PRO A 19 -1.94 11.19 -0.76
C PRO A 19 -2.43 9.74 -0.87
N PRO A 20 -2.13 8.84 0.08
CA PRO A 20 -2.77 7.53 0.10
C PRO A 20 -4.30 7.62 0.29
N VAL A 21 -5.11 7.25 -0.72
CA VAL A 21 -6.58 7.01 -0.60
C VAL A 21 -7.09 6.16 -1.78
N LEU A 22 -8.14 5.32 -1.76
CA LEU A 22 -8.90 4.42 -0.84
C LEU A 22 -10.01 3.78 -1.71
N ASP A 23 -10.50 2.61 -1.28
CA ASP A 23 -11.73 1.86 -1.61
C ASP A 23 -12.14 1.71 -3.10
N HIS A 24 -11.93 0.50 -3.62
CA HIS A 24 -12.25 0.06 -4.98
C HIS A 24 -13.76 0.08 -5.29
N HIS A 25 -14.62 0.03 -4.26
CA HIS A 25 -16.07 0.05 -4.43
C HIS A 25 -16.63 1.42 -4.88
N ALA A 26 -15.91 2.52 -4.59
CA ALA A 26 -16.35 3.86 -4.97
C ALA A 26 -16.28 4.06 -6.50
N VAL A 27 -15.25 3.49 -7.14
CA VAL A 27 -14.97 3.64 -8.58
C VAL A 27 -16.07 3.03 -9.46
N ALA A 28 -16.58 1.84 -9.13
CA ALA A 28 -17.69 1.22 -9.86
C ALA A 28 -19.00 2.01 -9.82
N LEU A 29 -19.15 2.92 -8.85
CA LEU A 29 -20.31 3.80 -8.74
C LEU A 29 -20.06 5.16 -9.42
N GLY A 30 -18.97 5.32 -10.17
CA GLY A 30 -18.52 6.61 -10.71
C GLY A 30 -18.15 7.60 -9.61
N SER A 31 -17.80 7.11 -8.41
CA SER A 31 -17.51 7.96 -7.26
C SER A 31 -16.01 7.96 -7.00
N CYS A 32 -15.39 9.14 -7.05
CA CYS A 32 -14.17 9.40 -6.29
C CYS A 32 -14.39 9.04 -4.80
N PRO A 33 -13.33 8.78 -4.02
CA PRO A 33 -13.40 8.08 -2.74
C PRO A 33 -14.55 8.50 -1.82
N LYS A 34 -15.08 7.56 -1.03
CA LYS A 34 -16.20 7.69 -0.08
C LYS A 34 -16.09 8.80 0.97
N PHE A 35 -14.97 9.52 1.04
CA PHE A 35 -14.99 10.78 1.77
C PHE A 35 -15.98 11.69 1.05
N ARG A 36 -16.86 12.36 1.78
CA ARG A 36 -17.73 13.43 1.23
C ARG A 36 -16.90 14.67 0.84
N VAL A 37 -15.70 14.46 0.29
CA VAL A 37 -14.70 15.45 -0.05
C VAL A 37 -14.84 15.73 -1.53
N LEU A 38 -15.19 16.97 -1.83
CA LEU A 38 -15.50 17.40 -3.20
C LEU A 38 -14.28 17.99 -3.91
N ASN A 39 -13.17 18.22 -3.22
CA ASN A 39 -12.01 18.98 -3.72
C ASN A 39 -10.67 18.22 -3.51
N PRO A 40 -9.79 18.17 -4.53
CA PRO A 40 -8.42 17.66 -4.44
C PRO A 40 -7.62 18.16 -3.23
N ASN A 41 -7.63 19.46 -2.94
CA ASN A 41 -6.89 20.07 -1.83
C ASN A 41 -7.32 19.53 -0.46
N GLU A 42 -8.64 19.43 -0.25
CA GLU A 42 -9.19 18.89 0.99
C GLU A 42 -8.86 17.39 1.13
N LEU A 43 -8.85 16.66 0.02
CA LEU A 43 -8.47 15.25 0.00
C LEU A 43 -7.01 15.08 0.42
N ARG A 44 -6.08 15.80 -0.22
CA ARG A 44 -4.65 15.80 0.14
C ARG A 44 -4.44 16.12 1.62
N TYR A 45 -5.12 17.13 2.14
CA TYR A 45 -4.98 17.55 3.53
C TYR A 45 -5.54 16.52 4.53
N LYS A 46 -6.71 15.91 4.25
CA LYS A 46 -7.25 14.84 5.10
C LYS A 46 -6.34 13.64 5.16
N VAL A 47 -5.70 13.34 4.04
CA VAL A 47 -4.77 12.23 3.93
C VAL A 47 -3.50 12.48 4.71
N TRP A 48 -2.93 13.67 4.57
CA TRP A 48 -1.83 14.10 5.42
C TRP A 48 -2.16 13.89 6.89
N ASN A 49 -3.30 14.43 7.34
CA ASN A 49 -3.72 14.29 8.73
C ASN A 49 -3.93 12.83 9.14
N HIS A 50 -4.48 12.00 8.26
CA HIS A 50 -4.64 10.58 8.53
C HIS A 50 -3.29 9.86 8.64
N SER A 51 -2.33 10.12 7.74
CA SER A 51 -0.98 9.58 7.81
C SER A 51 -0.25 10.02 9.09
N ILE A 52 -0.38 11.28 9.49
CA ILE A 52 0.16 11.76 10.78
C ILE A 52 -0.54 11.06 11.95
N GLN A 53 -1.85 10.82 11.89
CA GLN A 53 -2.55 10.06 12.92
C GLN A 53 -2.05 8.61 13.00
N LEU A 54 -1.84 7.94 11.86
CA LEU A 54 -1.25 6.60 11.84
C LEU A 54 0.14 6.57 12.47
N LEU A 55 0.97 7.58 12.22
CA LEU A 55 2.27 7.70 12.90
C LEU A 55 2.13 7.87 14.42
N ARG A 56 1.15 8.65 14.89
CA ARG A 56 0.84 8.79 16.33
C ARG A 56 0.40 7.48 16.94
N ASP A 57 -0.41 6.72 16.20
CA ASP A 57 -0.91 5.41 16.60
C ASP A 57 0.17 4.31 16.48
N CYS A 58 1.43 4.69 16.22
CA CYS A 58 2.56 3.78 16.02
C CYS A 58 2.33 2.75 14.91
N ARG A 59 1.55 3.12 13.90
CA ARG A 59 1.34 2.27 12.73
C ARG A 59 2.43 2.52 11.71
N TYR A 60 2.90 1.44 11.10
CA TYR A 60 3.93 1.54 10.08
C TYR A 60 3.34 2.18 8.82
N VAL A 61 3.62 3.45 8.63
CA VAL A 61 3.31 4.15 7.39
C VAL A 61 4.53 4.04 6.48
N SER A 62 4.71 2.90 5.82
CA SER A 62 5.50 2.93 4.59
C SER A 62 4.65 3.59 3.52
N MET A 63 4.91 4.87 3.35
CA MET A 63 4.75 5.45 2.03
C MET A 63 5.86 4.87 1.16
N VAL A 64 5.52 3.84 0.40
CA VAL A 64 6.20 3.57 -0.87
C VAL A 64 5.91 4.69 -1.90
N ASP A 65 5.22 5.72 -1.46
CA ASP A 65 4.61 6.80 -2.22
C ASP A 65 5.57 7.99 -2.46
N ILE A 66 6.84 7.89 -2.02
CA ILE A 66 7.88 8.89 -2.27
C ILE A 66 9.05 8.20 -2.95
N VAL A 67 9.01 8.24 -4.27
CA VAL A 67 10.08 7.73 -5.13
C VAL A 67 10.99 8.91 -5.44
N ASP A 68 12.18 8.94 -4.84
CA ASP A 68 13.22 9.89 -5.25
C ASP A 68 13.92 9.36 -6.50
N LEU A 69 13.87 10.16 -7.56
CA LEU A 69 14.40 9.85 -8.89
C LEU A 69 15.42 10.88 -9.34
N SER A 70 16.04 11.60 -8.41
CA SER A 70 17.22 12.41 -8.70
C SER A 70 18.22 11.61 -9.55
N PRO A 71 18.82 12.26 -10.55
CA PRO A 71 18.78 11.81 -11.94
C PRO A 71 19.19 10.34 -12.10
N LEU A 72 18.49 9.65 -12.99
CA LEU A 72 18.66 8.28 -13.50
C LEU A 72 20.09 7.88 -13.99
N VAL A 73 21.14 8.53 -13.50
CA VAL A 73 22.56 8.32 -13.82
C VAL A 73 23.08 6.98 -13.29
N SER A 74 22.30 6.21 -12.51
CA SER A 74 22.60 4.78 -12.31
C SER A 74 21.34 3.92 -12.38
N TYR A 75 21.30 3.08 -13.42
CA TYR A 75 20.25 2.16 -13.87
C TYR A 75 19.68 1.12 -12.86
N SER A 76 19.97 1.27 -11.55
CA SER A 76 19.76 0.21 -10.55
C SER A 76 18.97 0.59 -9.30
N THR A 77 18.64 1.86 -9.02
CA THR A 77 18.15 2.21 -7.67
C THR A 77 16.96 3.16 -7.71
N VAL A 78 15.75 2.60 -7.83
CA VAL A 78 14.57 3.31 -7.33
C VAL A 78 14.76 3.45 -5.82
N ARG A 79 14.91 4.68 -5.32
CA ARG A 79 15.15 4.94 -3.90
C ARG A 79 13.82 5.22 -3.20
N PHE A 80 13.58 4.49 -2.12
CA PHE A 80 12.43 4.68 -1.26
C PHE A 80 12.84 5.46 -0.02
N VAL A 81 12.04 6.46 0.31
CA VAL A 81 12.19 7.21 1.55
C VAL A 81 11.08 6.78 2.49
N ASP A 82 11.45 6.27 3.66
CA ASP A 82 10.48 6.03 4.73
C ASP A 82 9.71 7.31 5.03
N PHE A 83 8.39 7.21 5.20
CA PHE A 83 7.53 8.39 5.36
C PHE A 83 7.97 9.26 6.54
N ARG A 84 8.43 8.65 7.64
CA ARG A 84 8.93 9.38 8.81
C ARG A 84 10.16 10.18 8.43
N THR A 85 11.10 9.56 7.72
CA THR A 85 12.29 10.26 7.21
C THR A 85 11.90 11.44 6.33
N PHE A 86 10.94 11.24 5.42
CA PHE A 86 10.44 12.31 4.56
C PHE A 86 9.82 13.44 5.38
N VAL A 87 8.87 13.15 6.28
CA VAL A 87 8.19 14.16 7.09
C VAL A 87 9.20 14.89 7.99
N SER A 88 10.15 14.17 8.59
CA SER A 88 11.20 14.79 9.41
C SER A 88 12.06 15.76 8.62
N SER A 89 12.51 15.35 7.43
CA SER A 89 13.39 16.15 6.58
C SER A 89 12.64 17.33 5.96
N TRP A 90 11.45 17.08 5.43
CA TRP A 90 10.66 18.07 4.69
C TRP A 90 10.00 19.09 5.62
N CYS A 91 9.46 18.64 6.76
CA CYS A 91 8.80 19.52 7.71
C CYS A 91 9.76 20.08 8.78
N GLY A 92 11.02 19.62 8.82
CA GLY A 92 12.00 20.05 9.82
C GLY A 92 11.63 19.64 11.25
N VAL A 93 11.01 18.47 11.43
CA VAL A 93 10.47 18.02 12.73
C VAL A 93 11.13 16.72 13.21
N ASN A 94 11.30 16.58 14.52
CA ASN A 94 11.74 15.33 15.13
C ASN A 94 10.53 14.43 15.46
N LEU A 95 10.37 13.34 14.71
CA LEU A 95 9.26 12.42 14.87
C LEU A 95 9.49 11.34 15.95
N ASN A 96 10.68 11.25 16.55
CA ASN A 96 10.97 10.28 17.60
C ASN A 96 10.07 10.45 18.84
N VAL A 97 9.42 11.62 18.97
CA VAL A 97 8.51 11.96 20.06
C VAL A 97 7.07 11.49 19.80
N LEU A 98 6.70 11.15 18.55
CA LEU A 98 5.33 10.80 18.18
C LEU A 98 4.88 9.41 18.66
N CYS A 99 5.81 8.46 18.82
CA CYS A 99 5.50 7.07 19.20
C CYS A 99 5.47 6.87 20.73
N SER A 100 4.78 7.74 21.47
CA SER A 100 4.65 7.64 22.94
C SER A 100 3.18 7.52 23.33
N LYS A 101 2.80 6.41 23.99
CA LYS A 101 1.45 6.19 24.53
C LYS A 101 1.00 7.28 25.52
N ASP A 102 1.95 8.02 26.10
CA ASP A 102 1.69 9.11 27.02
C ASP A 102 1.78 10.49 26.34
N GLN A 103 0.60 11.05 26.10
CA GLN A 103 0.25 12.48 26.09
C GLN A 103 0.58 13.37 24.89
N ASN A 104 -0.36 14.30 24.70
CA ASN A 104 -0.38 15.51 23.86
C ASN A 104 0.94 15.83 23.17
N ILE A 105 0.89 15.77 21.84
CA ILE A 105 1.96 16.29 21.00
C ILE A 105 2.25 17.73 21.41
N PRO A 106 3.54 18.08 21.62
CA PRO A 106 3.92 19.46 21.88
C PRO A 106 3.24 20.38 20.87
N SER A 107 2.57 21.43 21.35
CA SER A 107 1.78 22.34 20.50
C SER A 107 2.56 22.80 19.27
N LEU A 108 3.85 23.09 19.46
CA LEU A 108 4.81 23.45 18.42
C LEU A 108 4.95 22.36 17.34
N LEU A 109 5.14 21.09 17.72
CA LEU A 109 5.25 19.98 16.78
C LEU A 109 3.94 19.77 16.01
N SER A 110 2.79 19.87 16.69
CA SER A 110 1.50 19.77 16.03
C SER A 110 1.26 20.92 15.04
N GLU A 111 1.72 22.12 15.38
CA GLU A 111 1.62 23.28 14.50
C GLU A 111 2.54 23.16 13.28
N SER A 112 3.79 22.76 13.46
CA SER A 112 4.73 22.53 12.35
C SER A 112 4.21 21.45 11.40
N LEU A 113 3.68 20.33 11.92
CA LEU A 113 3.08 19.28 11.10
C LEU A 113 1.83 19.76 10.35
N ARG A 114 1.02 20.61 10.98
CA ARG A 114 -0.15 21.23 10.35
C ARG A 114 0.24 22.17 9.21
N GLN A 115 1.20 23.07 9.46
CA GLN A 115 1.71 24.01 8.47
C GLN A 115 2.35 23.29 7.28
N CYS A 116 3.18 22.29 7.56
CA CYS A 116 3.77 21.43 6.55
C CYS A 116 2.70 20.69 5.72
N GLY A 117 1.67 20.16 6.38
CA GLY A 117 0.54 19.52 5.72
C GLY A 117 -0.23 20.44 4.79
N SER A 118 -0.49 21.69 5.21
CA SER A 118 -1.13 22.69 4.37
C SER A 118 -0.28 23.07 3.16
N LEU A 119 1.05 23.10 3.32
CA LEU A 119 1.97 23.33 2.22
C LEU A 119 1.91 22.15 1.24
N LEU A 120 2.12 20.91 1.72
CA LEU A 120 2.15 19.71 0.89
C LEU A 120 0.82 19.37 0.23
N SER A 121 -0.30 19.78 0.83
CA SER A 121 -1.62 19.63 0.24
C SER A 121 -1.91 20.67 -0.85
N GLY A 122 -1.03 21.64 -1.08
CA GLY A 122 -1.29 22.72 -2.03
C GLY A 122 -2.43 23.64 -1.58
N TYR A 123 -2.69 23.74 -0.26
CA TYR A 123 -3.77 24.58 0.27
C TYR A 123 -3.63 26.05 -0.15
N TYR A 124 -2.40 26.51 -0.31
CA TYR A 124 -2.07 27.86 -0.78
C TYR A 124 -1.75 27.92 -2.30
N GLY A 125 -2.09 26.86 -3.04
CA GLY A 125 -1.76 26.69 -4.45
C GLY A 125 -0.39 26.08 -4.70
N SER A 126 0.01 26.07 -5.97
CA SER A 126 1.34 25.62 -6.41
C SER A 126 2.41 26.66 -6.05
N ILE A 127 3.58 26.19 -5.64
CA ILE A 127 4.75 27.02 -5.27
C ILE A 127 5.82 26.80 -6.33
N SER A 128 6.17 27.87 -7.05
CA SER A 128 7.20 27.83 -8.10
C SER A 128 8.51 27.22 -7.60
N GLY A 129 9.10 26.31 -8.37
CA GLY A 129 10.35 25.60 -8.01
C GLY A 129 10.19 24.48 -6.96
N CYS A 130 9.08 24.43 -6.23
CA CYS A 130 8.94 23.56 -5.05
C CYS A 130 7.80 22.55 -5.20
N LEU A 131 6.57 23.01 -5.39
CA LEU A 131 5.37 22.18 -5.34
C LEU A 131 4.43 22.51 -6.50
N SER A 132 4.01 21.47 -7.25
CA SER A 132 2.87 21.56 -8.17
C SER A 132 1.70 20.77 -7.59
N ALA A 133 0.66 21.48 -7.15
CA ALA A 133 -0.56 20.89 -6.66
C ALA A 133 -1.54 20.70 -7.82
N LEU A 134 -1.86 19.45 -8.13
CA LEU A 134 -2.72 19.13 -9.27
C LEU A 134 -4.19 19.20 -8.88
N GLU A 135 -4.97 19.93 -9.66
CA GLU A 135 -6.43 20.00 -9.49
C GLU A 135 -7.16 18.85 -10.21
N ASP A 136 -6.43 18.04 -10.99
CA ASP A 136 -6.94 16.81 -11.59
C ASP A 136 -7.30 15.77 -10.50
N ASP A 137 -8.44 15.11 -10.66
CA ASP A 137 -8.88 13.99 -9.81
C ASP A 137 -9.54 12.86 -10.60
N CYS A 138 -9.90 11.80 -9.89
CA CYS A 138 -10.48 10.58 -10.45
C CYS A 138 -11.83 10.75 -11.15
N ARG A 139 -12.56 11.85 -10.97
CA ARG A 139 -13.82 12.13 -11.68
C ARG A 139 -13.54 12.60 -13.10
N THR A 140 -12.53 13.44 -13.27
CA THR A 140 -12.32 14.18 -14.52
C THR A 140 -11.17 13.64 -15.35
N THR A 141 -10.22 12.94 -14.74
CA THR A 141 -8.96 12.62 -15.39
C THR A 141 -8.62 11.13 -15.25
N VAL A 142 -8.02 10.56 -16.29
CA VAL A 142 -7.32 9.28 -16.30
C VAL A 142 -5.92 9.56 -16.81
N TRP A 143 -4.92 9.30 -15.98
CA TRP A 143 -3.53 9.46 -16.35
C TRP A 143 -3.09 8.28 -17.22
N THR A 144 -2.59 8.58 -18.41
CA THR A 144 -2.06 7.58 -19.33
C THR A 144 -0.60 7.89 -19.64
N TYR A 145 0.07 6.90 -20.23
CA TYR A 145 1.42 7.06 -20.78
C TYR A 145 1.47 6.39 -22.14
N GLN A 146 0.94 7.05 -23.17
CA GLN A 146 0.91 6.52 -24.54
C GLN A 146 0.87 7.67 -25.54
N LYS A 147 1.75 7.62 -26.55
CA LYS A 147 1.78 8.58 -27.65
C LYS A 147 0.61 8.42 -28.64
N ASP A 148 -0.09 7.29 -28.60
CA ASP A 148 -1.05 6.89 -29.64
C ASP A 148 -2.51 7.19 -29.29
N VAL A 149 -2.81 7.57 -28.04
CA VAL A 149 -4.13 8.09 -27.64
C VAL A 149 -4.08 9.61 -27.67
N GLU A 150 -5.07 10.23 -28.34
CA GLU A 150 -5.19 11.68 -28.37
C GLU A 150 -5.30 12.23 -26.93
N ASP A 151 -4.32 13.03 -26.53
CA ASP A 151 -4.30 13.67 -25.21
C ASP A 151 -5.54 14.58 -25.05
N GLY A 152 -6.30 14.37 -23.98
CA GLY A 152 -7.58 15.03 -23.74
C GLY A 152 -8.80 14.28 -24.30
N ALA A 153 -8.63 13.11 -24.95
CA ALA A 153 -9.72 12.26 -25.40
C ALA A 153 -10.66 11.85 -24.26
N LEU A 154 -11.91 11.55 -24.59
CA LEU A 154 -12.85 11.02 -23.60
C LEU A 154 -12.41 9.63 -23.14
N ASP A 155 -12.49 9.40 -21.84
CA ASP A 155 -12.30 8.05 -21.29
C ASP A 155 -13.41 7.13 -21.80
N SER A 156 -13.06 5.87 -22.11
CA SER A 156 -14.02 4.87 -22.59
C SER A 156 -15.11 4.59 -21.54
N PHE A 157 -14.73 4.72 -20.26
CA PHE A 157 -15.61 4.54 -19.13
C PHE A 157 -16.31 5.86 -18.74
N GLN A 158 -17.21 6.33 -19.61
CA GLN A 158 -18.14 7.42 -19.24
C GLN A 158 -19.34 6.86 -18.44
N PRO A 159 -19.83 7.60 -17.43
CA PRO A 159 -21.09 7.24 -16.78
C PRO A 159 -22.25 7.35 -17.78
N ASP A 160 -23.11 6.34 -17.82
CA ASP A 160 -24.31 6.36 -18.66
C ASP A 160 -25.33 7.41 -18.17
N ASP A 161 -26.32 7.72 -19.01
CA ASP A 161 -27.32 8.75 -18.70
C ASP A 161 -28.21 8.39 -17.50
N GLN A 162 -28.43 7.10 -17.24
CA GLN A 162 -29.20 6.66 -16.08
C GLN A 162 -28.42 6.93 -14.79
N LEU A 163 -27.13 6.62 -14.77
CA LEU A 163 -26.23 6.86 -13.65
C LEU A 163 -26.01 8.35 -13.44
N LYS A 164 -25.83 9.13 -14.52
CA LYS A 164 -25.74 10.59 -14.47
C LYS A 164 -26.96 11.20 -13.78
N LYS A 165 -28.17 10.80 -14.16
CA LYS A 165 -29.42 11.28 -13.55
C LYS A 165 -29.55 10.80 -12.09
N LYS A 166 -29.30 9.53 -11.82
CA LYS A 166 -29.44 8.92 -10.49
C LYS A 166 -28.48 9.51 -9.46
N LYS A 167 -27.26 9.84 -9.88
CA LYS A 167 -26.18 10.33 -8.99
C LYS A 167 -25.90 11.82 -9.13
N LYS A 168 -26.63 12.53 -10.01
CA LYS A 168 -26.41 13.95 -10.33
C LYS A 168 -24.96 14.23 -10.75
N ILE A 169 -24.39 13.36 -11.58
CA ILE A 169 -23.03 13.49 -12.09
C ILE A 169 -23.02 14.53 -13.22
N SER A 170 -22.19 15.56 -13.08
CA SER A 170 -21.99 16.63 -14.08
C SER A 170 -20.60 16.65 -14.70
N PHE A 171 -19.66 15.84 -14.20
CA PHE A 171 -18.28 15.83 -14.68
C PHE A 171 -18.10 14.93 -15.91
N ILE A 172 -17.07 15.24 -16.70
CA ILE A 172 -16.64 14.48 -17.88
C ILE A 172 -15.24 13.95 -17.60
N ARG A 173 -15.03 12.65 -17.85
CA ARG A 173 -13.74 11.99 -17.62
C ARG A 173 -12.91 11.97 -18.91
N ARG A 174 -11.65 12.39 -18.86
CA ARG A 174 -10.73 12.48 -20.01
C ARG A 174 -9.41 11.78 -19.72
N ARG A 175 -8.79 11.24 -20.76
CA ARG A 175 -7.44 10.66 -20.70
C ARG A 175 -6.42 11.77 -20.92
N LYS A 176 -5.38 11.81 -20.09
CA LYS A 176 -4.36 12.86 -20.08
C LYS A 176 -2.98 12.21 -20.02
N ASP A 177 -2.12 12.56 -20.97
CA ASP A 177 -0.76 12.02 -20.99
C ASP A 177 0.07 12.63 -19.86
N VAL A 178 0.57 11.76 -18.99
CA VAL A 178 1.29 12.17 -17.78
C VAL A 178 2.60 12.89 -18.11
N TYR A 179 3.32 12.45 -19.15
CA TYR A 179 4.62 13.01 -19.52
C TYR A 179 4.45 14.37 -20.20
N LYS A 180 3.45 14.52 -21.07
CA LYS A 180 3.12 15.81 -21.71
C LYS A 180 2.61 16.83 -20.69
N ALA A 181 1.80 16.39 -19.73
CA ALA A 181 1.20 17.29 -18.75
C ALA A 181 2.17 17.71 -17.63
N LEU A 182 3.11 16.85 -17.24
CA LEU A 182 3.92 17.02 -16.04
C LEU A 182 5.43 16.87 -16.25
N GLY A 183 5.85 16.50 -17.47
CA GLY A 183 7.25 16.32 -17.86
C GLY A 183 7.91 17.62 -18.35
N PRO A 184 9.07 17.52 -19.01
CA PRO A 184 9.80 18.67 -19.56
C PRO A 184 8.95 19.51 -20.51
N GLY A 185 9.02 20.84 -20.40
CA GLY A 185 8.20 21.79 -21.16
C GLY A 185 6.81 22.06 -20.55
N SER A 186 6.43 21.40 -19.46
CA SER A 186 5.17 21.65 -18.76
C SER A 186 5.29 22.75 -17.69
N ALA A 187 4.16 23.30 -17.24
CA ALA A 187 4.14 24.23 -16.11
C ALA A 187 4.64 23.60 -14.80
N ALA A 188 4.53 22.26 -14.68
CA ALA A 188 5.02 21.52 -13.52
C ALA A 188 6.54 21.22 -13.61
N GLU A 189 7.21 21.58 -14.72
CA GLU A 189 8.61 21.23 -14.96
C GLU A 189 9.57 21.75 -13.87
N SER A 190 9.28 22.90 -13.28
CA SER A 190 10.14 23.47 -12.23
C SER A 190 9.87 22.88 -10.85
N ALA A 191 8.77 22.15 -10.64
CA ALA A 191 8.36 21.72 -9.30
C ALA A 191 9.10 20.47 -8.83
N THR A 192 9.80 20.57 -7.70
CA THR A 192 10.48 19.42 -7.08
C THR A 192 9.50 18.32 -6.65
N VAL A 193 8.30 18.73 -6.23
CA VAL A 193 7.24 17.86 -5.71
C VAL A 193 5.96 18.01 -6.52
N LEU A 194 5.35 16.88 -6.87
CA LEU A 194 4.00 16.83 -7.44
C LEU A 194 3.01 16.29 -6.39
N ALA A 195 1.92 17.01 -6.16
CA ALA A 195 0.88 16.63 -5.21
C ALA A 195 -0.44 16.33 -5.96
N PHE A 196 -0.74 15.05 -6.13
CA PHE A 196 -1.93 14.59 -6.85
C PHE A 196 -3.19 14.68 -5.98
N GLY A 197 -4.35 14.91 -6.60
CA GLY A 197 -5.63 14.93 -5.89
C GLY A 197 -6.09 13.54 -5.45
N SER A 198 -5.92 12.54 -6.30
CA SER A 198 -6.31 11.15 -6.07
C SER A 198 -5.45 10.21 -6.90
N LEU A 199 -5.10 9.01 -6.43
CA LEU A 199 -4.48 7.96 -7.27
C LEU A 199 -5.19 6.62 -7.08
N LEU A 200 -5.92 6.18 -8.10
CA LEU A 200 -6.54 4.84 -8.18
C LEU A 200 -5.83 4.06 -9.27
N LEU A 201 -5.48 2.81 -9.00
CA LEU A 201 -4.60 2.05 -9.88
C LEU A 201 -5.11 0.66 -10.26
N LEU A 202 -6.19 0.18 -9.62
CA LEU A 202 -6.77 -1.11 -9.95
C LEU A 202 -8.10 -0.92 -10.66
N PRO A 203 -8.29 -1.60 -11.80
CA PRO A 203 -9.59 -1.70 -12.43
C PRO A 203 -10.53 -2.49 -11.50
N TYR A 204 -11.81 -2.12 -11.47
CA TYR A 204 -12.82 -2.87 -10.71
C TYR A 204 -14.07 -3.06 -11.57
N LYS A 205 -14.49 -4.32 -11.75
CA LYS A 205 -15.65 -4.70 -12.60
C LYS A 205 -15.63 -4.07 -14.00
N GLY A 206 -14.48 -4.09 -14.67
CA GLY A 206 -14.32 -3.59 -16.05
C GLY A 206 -14.15 -2.07 -16.19
N SER A 207 -14.06 -1.31 -15.08
CA SER A 207 -13.65 0.10 -15.12
C SER A 207 -12.13 0.23 -15.17
N GLU A 208 -11.60 1.16 -15.98
CA GLU A 208 -10.18 1.51 -15.97
C GLU A 208 -9.82 2.37 -14.75
N SER A 209 -8.61 2.18 -14.24
CA SER A 209 -8.12 2.89 -13.06
C SER A 209 -7.89 4.38 -13.32
N HIS A 210 -7.61 5.19 -12.30
CA HIS A 210 -7.27 6.61 -12.51
C HIS A 210 -5.86 6.79 -13.11
N ILE A 211 -4.99 5.79 -12.99
CA ILE A 211 -3.69 5.75 -13.66
C ILE A 211 -3.66 4.49 -14.53
N ASP A 212 -3.98 4.66 -15.80
CA ASP A 212 -3.89 3.62 -16.81
C ASP A 212 -2.51 3.67 -17.49
N ILE A 213 -1.51 3.20 -16.74
CA ILE A 213 -0.11 3.08 -17.20
C ILE A 213 0.27 1.62 -17.04
N HIS A 214 -0.10 0.79 -18.00
CA HIS A 214 0.21 -0.65 -17.98
C HIS A 214 1.49 -0.99 -18.72
N GLU A 215 1.78 -0.26 -19.79
CA GLU A 215 2.87 -0.51 -20.71
C GLU A 215 3.36 0.79 -21.36
N ALA A 216 4.55 0.73 -21.94
CA ALA A 216 5.25 1.79 -22.65
C ALA A 216 5.93 1.20 -23.90
N PRO A 217 5.17 0.64 -24.86
CA PRO A 217 5.75 -0.13 -25.98
C PRO A 217 6.70 0.70 -26.85
N ASN A 218 6.49 2.01 -26.91
CA ASN A 218 7.30 2.96 -27.69
C ASN A 218 8.43 3.62 -26.87
N ASP A 219 8.62 3.24 -25.60
CA ASP A 219 9.70 3.69 -24.74
C ASP A 219 10.27 2.49 -23.95
N PRO A 220 11.29 1.79 -24.48
CA PRO A 220 11.82 0.58 -23.87
C PRO A 220 12.46 0.83 -22.49
N ILE A 221 12.91 2.06 -22.22
CA ILE A 221 13.49 2.44 -20.93
C ILE A 221 12.38 2.50 -19.89
N ILE A 222 11.30 3.19 -20.20
CA ILE A 222 10.13 3.28 -19.31
C ILE A 222 9.44 1.92 -19.18
N GLN A 223 9.37 1.11 -20.24
CA GLN A 223 8.83 -0.24 -20.16
C GLN A 223 9.63 -1.11 -19.17
N THR A 224 10.95 -1.13 -19.29
CA THR A 224 11.85 -1.85 -18.37
C THR A 224 11.66 -1.38 -16.93
N LEU A 225 11.44 -0.07 -16.73
CA LEU A 225 11.20 0.50 -15.42
C LEU A 225 9.83 0.12 -14.85
N ILE A 226 8.77 0.13 -15.66
CA ILE A 226 7.42 -0.33 -15.28
C ILE A 226 7.45 -1.78 -14.83
N GLU A 227 8.21 -2.64 -15.52
CA GLU A 227 8.43 -4.04 -15.15
C GLU A 227 9.18 -4.16 -13.82
N LYS A 228 10.28 -3.41 -13.64
CA LYS A 228 11.07 -3.45 -12.39
C LYS A 228 10.31 -2.99 -11.15
N ILE A 229 9.36 -2.07 -11.30
CA ILE A 229 8.56 -1.55 -10.18
C ILE A 229 7.21 -2.25 -10.01
N GLU A 230 6.86 -3.17 -10.93
CA GLU A 230 5.66 -4.02 -10.83
C GLU A 230 5.62 -4.70 -9.47
N PHE A 231 6.76 -5.24 -9.05
CA PHE A 231 6.96 -5.84 -7.75
C PHE A 231 8.17 -5.22 -7.03
N LEU A 232 7.97 -4.81 -5.77
CA LEU A 232 9.10 -4.49 -4.89
C LEU A 232 8.88 -5.18 -3.56
N PRO A 233 9.86 -5.98 -3.10
CA PRO A 233 9.72 -6.71 -1.86
C PRO A 233 9.57 -5.76 -0.67
N PHE A 234 8.99 -6.28 0.42
CA PHE A 234 9.07 -5.62 1.71
C PHE A 234 10.53 -5.47 2.16
N VAL A 235 10.74 -4.63 3.18
CA VAL A 235 12.07 -4.45 3.77
C VAL A 235 12.65 -5.79 4.27
N PRO A 236 13.98 -5.98 4.24
CA PRO A 236 14.60 -7.26 4.54
C PRO A 236 14.21 -7.86 5.89
N GLU A 237 13.99 -7.04 6.91
CA GLU A 237 13.57 -7.48 8.25
C GLU A 237 12.26 -8.27 8.19
N ILE A 238 11.27 -7.76 7.45
CA ILE A 238 9.96 -8.41 7.26
C ILE A 238 10.10 -9.68 6.41
N ILE A 239 10.85 -9.61 5.30
CA ILE A 239 11.05 -10.77 4.42
C ILE A 239 11.73 -11.91 5.19
N ASN A 240 12.77 -11.60 5.94
CA ASN A 240 13.53 -12.57 6.72
C ASN A 240 12.67 -13.17 7.83
N ALA A 241 11.87 -12.36 8.54
CA ALA A 241 10.96 -12.85 9.56
C ALA A 241 9.92 -13.84 9.00
N GLY A 242 9.29 -13.51 7.87
CA GLY A 242 8.33 -14.40 7.21
C GLY A 242 8.98 -15.70 6.71
N LYS A 243 10.14 -15.61 6.05
CA LYS A 243 10.93 -16.79 5.64
C LYS A 243 11.31 -17.65 6.83
N LYS A 244 11.80 -17.04 7.91
CA LYS A 244 12.18 -17.71 9.16
C LYS A 244 10.98 -18.48 9.74
N PHE A 245 9.81 -17.86 9.81
CA PHE A 245 8.60 -18.55 10.30
C PHE A 245 8.22 -19.74 9.42
N ALA A 246 8.20 -19.58 8.10
CA ALA A 246 7.88 -20.66 7.18
C ALA A 246 8.87 -21.84 7.29
N LEU A 247 10.17 -21.56 7.32
CA LEU A 247 11.22 -22.58 7.34
C LEU A 247 11.41 -23.23 8.72
N GLN A 248 11.37 -22.42 9.78
CA GLN A 248 11.73 -22.84 11.14
C GLN A 248 10.54 -23.12 12.05
N THR A 249 9.35 -22.57 11.79
CA THR A 249 8.16 -22.83 12.62
C THR A 249 7.24 -23.85 11.97
N ILE A 250 6.91 -23.65 10.69
CA ILE A 250 6.04 -24.58 9.96
C ILE A 250 6.77 -25.89 9.63
N LYS A 251 8.05 -25.79 9.23
CA LYS A 251 8.97 -26.92 9.00
C LYS A 251 8.44 -27.98 8.02
N GLY A 252 7.83 -27.57 6.91
CA GLY A 252 7.39 -28.50 5.86
C GLY A 252 6.37 -27.90 4.90
N PRO A 253 5.88 -28.69 3.92
CA PRO A 253 4.90 -28.22 2.96
C PRO A 253 3.59 -27.79 3.64
N PHE A 254 3.08 -26.62 3.27
CA PHE A 254 1.85 -26.08 3.84
C PHE A 254 1.02 -25.32 2.81
N LEU A 255 -0.29 -25.25 3.07
CA LEU A 255 -1.26 -24.42 2.39
C LEU A 255 -1.37 -23.09 3.14
N CYS A 256 -1.40 -21.95 2.45
CA CYS A 256 -1.85 -20.70 3.08
C CYS A 256 -3.31 -20.42 2.70
N ALA A 257 -4.09 -19.98 3.69
CA ALA A 257 -5.44 -19.45 3.53
C ALA A 257 -5.50 -18.00 4.02
N GLN A 258 -5.67 -17.04 3.10
CA GLN A 258 -5.95 -15.64 3.40
C GLN A 258 -7.47 -15.40 3.37
N LEU A 259 -8.06 -15.17 4.55
CA LEU A 259 -9.50 -15.16 4.76
C LEU A 259 -9.95 -13.81 5.36
N ARG A 260 -10.51 -12.94 4.51
CA ARG A 260 -11.12 -11.66 4.89
C ARG A 260 -12.59 -11.91 5.28
N LEU A 261 -12.90 -11.87 6.57
CA LEU A 261 -14.18 -12.29 7.13
C LEU A 261 -14.90 -11.18 7.91
N LEU A 262 -14.21 -10.15 8.44
CA LEU A 262 -14.89 -9.11 9.23
C LEU A 262 -15.31 -7.87 8.44
N ASP A 263 -14.76 -7.63 7.25
CA ASP A 263 -15.17 -6.50 6.41
C ASP A 263 -16.65 -6.56 6.06
N GLY A 264 -17.38 -5.44 6.15
CA GLY A 264 -18.73 -5.33 5.60
C GLY A 264 -18.81 -5.67 4.10
N GLN A 265 -17.74 -5.46 3.33
CA GLN A 265 -17.67 -5.87 1.92
C GLN A 265 -17.59 -7.38 1.74
N PHE A 266 -16.93 -8.11 2.65
CA PHE A 266 -16.67 -9.56 2.52
C PHE A 266 -17.54 -10.42 3.45
N LYS A 267 -18.23 -9.81 4.42
CA LYS A 267 -19.10 -10.47 5.41
C LYS A 267 -20.24 -11.25 4.75
N ASN A 268 -20.70 -10.82 3.57
CA ASN A 268 -21.74 -11.50 2.79
C ASN A 268 -21.18 -12.59 1.86
N HIS A 269 -19.86 -12.74 1.75
CA HIS A 269 -19.18 -13.68 0.85
C HIS A 269 -18.49 -14.84 1.57
N HIS A 270 -18.68 -15.00 2.89
CA HIS A 270 -18.07 -16.08 3.68
C HIS A 270 -18.20 -17.47 3.06
N LYS A 271 -19.39 -17.79 2.52
CA LYS A 271 -19.63 -19.09 1.86
C LYS A 271 -18.70 -19.29 0.66
N ALA A 272 -18.50 -18.27 -0.16
CA ALA A 272 -17.61 -18.33 -1.31
C ALA A 272 -16.15 -18.39 -0.87
N THR A 273 -15.76 -17.59 0.12
CA THR A 273 -14.39 -17.60 0.68
C THR A 273 -14.03 -18.98 1.24
N PHE A 274 -14.93 -19.62 2.00
CA PHE A 274 -14.69 -20.97 2.51
C PHE A 274 -14.81 -22.06 1.46
N LEU A 275 -15.57 -21.86 0.38
CA LEU A 275 -15.71 -22.85 -0.69
C LEU A 275 -14.36 -23.11 -1.38
N GLY A 276 -13.61 -22.05 -1.72
CA GLY A 276 -12.28 -22.19 -2.31
C GLY A 276 -11.31 -22.96 -1.40
N LEU A 277 -11.34 -22.68 -0.09
CA LEU A 277 -10.51 -23.39 0.88
C LEU A 277 -10.91 -24.87 0.98
N LYS A 278 -12.21 -25.17 1.06
CA LYS A 278 -12.74 -26.55 1.10
C LYS A 278 -12.30 -27.34 -0.13
N GLN A 279 -12.49 -26.79 -1.32
CA GLN A 279 -12.10 -27.45 -2.57
C GLN A 279 -10.60 -27.75 -2.60
N LYS A 280 -9.76 -26.81 -2.17
CA LYS A 280 -8.31 -27.01 -2.13
C LYS A 280 -7.90 -28.08 -1.11
N ILE A 281 -8.52 -28.11 0.06
CA ILE A 281 -8.28 -29.14 1.08
C ILE A 281 -8.72 -30.53 0.59
N GLU A 282 -9.89 -30.65 -0.01
CA GLU A 282 -10.37 -31.93 -0.55
C GLU A 282 -9.46 -32.45 -1.67
N PHE A 283 -8.98 -31.57 -2.55
CA PHE A 283 -7.96 -31.91 -3.54
C PHE A 283 -6.67 -32.44 -2.88
N LEU A 284 -6.17 -31.79 -1.82
CA LEU A 284 -4.96 -32.23 -1.12
C LEU A 284 -5.14 -33.57 -0.37
N LYS A 285 -6.35 -33.87 0.10
CA LYS A 285 -6.65 -35.19 0.68
C LYS A 285 -6.58 -36.28 -0.39
N GLN A 286 -7.10 -36.01 -1.60
CA GLN A 286 -7.06 -36.94 -2.73
C GLN A 286 -5.65 -37.23 -3.23
N THR A 287 -4.73 -36.26 -3.12
CA THR A 287 -3.31 -36.46 -3.48
C THR A 287 -2.51 -37.26 -2.43
N GLY A 288 -3.16 -37.76 -1.37
CA GLY A 288 -2.55 -38.65 -0.38
C GLY A 288 -1.87 -37.95 0.80
N GLN A 289 -2.12 -36.65 0.99
CA GLN A 289 -1.54 -35.89 2.10
C GLN A 289 -2.16 -36.34 3.43
N LYS A 290 -1.43 -37.11 4.24
CA LYS A 290 -1.94 -37.66 5.52
C LYS A 290 -2.31 -36.59 6.55
N ARG A 291 -1.50 -35.55 6.66
CA ARG A 291 -1.74 -34.39 7.53
C ARG A 291 -1.44 -33.12 6.77
N ILE A 292 -2.40 -32.20 6.72
CA ILE A 292 -2.30 -30.95 5.98
C ILE A 292 -1.92 -29.83 6.94
N HIS A 293 -0.75 -29.23 6.72
CA HIS A 293 -0.35 -28.01 7.41
C HIS A 293 -1.03 -26.81 6.75
N VAL A 294 -1.72 -25.98 7.53
CA VAL A 294 -2.43 -24.80 7.02
C VAL A 294 -1.98 -23.58 7.81
N PHE A 295 -1.41 -22.60 7.13
CA PHE A 295 -1.22 -21.27 7.67
C PHE A 295 -2.48 -20.43 7.43
N VAL A 296 -3.05 -19.86 8.48
CA VAL A 296 -4.29 -19.09 8.42
C VAL A 296 -3.99 -17.62 8.68
N MET A 297 -4.25 -16.79 7.68
CA MET A 297 -4.17 -15.34 7.74
C MET A 297 -5.59 -14.78 7.69
N THR A 298 -6.09 -14.22 8.79
CA THR A 298 -7.50 -13.78 8.86
C THR A 298 -7.71 -12.61 9.81
N ASP A 299 -8.67 -11.74 9.47
CA ASP A 299 -9.13 -10.68 10.38
C ASP A 299 -10.13 -11.19 11.43
N LEU A 300 -10.52 -12.48 11.40
CA LEU A 300 -11.41 -13.09 12.39
C LEU A 300 -10.61 -13.70 13.57
N PRO A 301 -10.77 -13.17 14.81
CA PRO A 301 -10.08 -13.71 15.97
C PRO A 301 -10.40 -15.19 16.22
N MET A 302 -9.41 -15.96 16.68
CA MET A 302 -9.56 -17.40 16.99
C MET A 302 -10.71 -17.71 17.93
N ALA A 303 -10.98 -16.85 18.91
CA ALA A 303 -12.11 -17.00 19.83
C ALA A 303 -13.47 -17.12 19.11
N ASN A 304 -13.57 -16.54 17.90
CA ASN A 304 -14.77 -16.51 17.08
C ASN A 304 -14.80 -17.60 16.00
N TRP A 305 -13.84 -18.55 16.01
CA TRP A 305 -13.83 -19.64 15.04
C TRP A 305 -14.88 -20.72 15.34
N THR A 306 -15.41 -20.77 16.56
CA THR A 306 -16.43 -21.75 16.96
C THR A 306 -17.64 -21.69 16.04
N GLY A 307 -18.06 -22.84 15.52
CA GLY A 307 -19.19 -22.95 14.57
C GLY A 307 -18.87 -22.54 13.13
N SER A 308 -17.65 -22.08 12.85
CA SER A 308 -17.17 -21.81 11.49
C SER A 308 -16.41 -23.00 10.91
N TYR A 309 -16.11 -22.96 9.60
CA TYR A 309 -15.26 -23.96 8.96
C TYR A 309 -13.82 -23.97 9.52
N LEU A 310 -13.28 -22.81 9.93
CA LEU A 310 -12.00 -22.73 10.64
C LEU A 310 -12.06 -23.48 11.97
N GLY A 311 -13.16 -23.37 12.70
CA GLY A 311 -13.38 -24.12 13.92
C GLY A 311 -13.46 -25.63 13.68
N SER A 312 -14.04 -26.06 12.55
CA SER A 312 -14.08 -27.49 12.18
C SER A 312 -12.69 -28.04 11.91
N ILE A 313 -11.87 -27.36 11.10
CA ILE A 313 -10.50 -27.82 10.81
C ILE A 313 -9.56 -27.69 12.02
N ALA A 314 -9.81 -26.73 12.93
CA ALA A 314 -9.03 -26.58 14.15
C ALA A 314 -9.27 -27.71 15.15
N LYS A 315 -10.47 -28.32 15.15
CA LYS A 315 -10.82 -29.45 16.02
C LYS A 315 -10.27 -30.79 15.53
N ASP A 316 -10.00 -30.92 14.24
CA ASP A 316 -9.48 -32.14 13.62
C ASP A 316 -7.94 -32.09 13.56
N SER A 317 -7.30 -32.26 14.72
CA SER A 317 -5.85 -32.19 14.86
C SER A 317 -5.09 -33.34 14.21
N ASP A 318 -5.79 -34.44 13.91
CA ASP A 318 -5.23 -35.62 13.26
C ASP A 318 -5.04 -35.36 11.77
N ALA A 319 -6.05 -34.76 11.11
CA ALA A 319 -5.97 -34.41 9.70
C ALA A 319 -5.25 -33.08 9.45
N PHE A 320 -5.27 -32.13 10.39
CA PHE A 320 -4.75 -30.77 10.19
C PHE A 320 -3.74 -30.33 11.25
N LYS A 321 -2.83 -29.45 10.84
CA LYS A 321 -2.00 -28.66 11.75
C LYS A 321 -2.10 -27.20 11.34
N LEU A 322 -2.75 -26.39 12.20
CA LEU A 322 -2.95 -24.97 11.93
C LEU A 322 -1.79 -24.13 12.48
N PHE A 323 -1.39 -23.13 11.72
CA PHE A 323 -0.41 -22.12 12.09
C PHE A 323 -1.05 -20.74 11.94
N VAL A 324 -0.85 -19.90 12.94
CA VAL A 324 -1.26 -18.49 12.99
C VAL A 324 -0.11 -17.71 13.63
N ILE A 325 0.00 -16.42 13.31
CA ILE A 325 0.90 -15.50 14.01
C ILE A 325 0.02 -14.55 14.80
N ARG A 326 0.41 -14.26 16.03
CA ARG A 326 -0.28 -13.31 16.90
C ARG A 326 0.58 -12.09 17.11
N GLU A 327 -0.07 -10.97 17.40
CA GLU A 327 0.61 -9.70 17.59
C GLU A 327 1.60 -9.76 18.77
N GLU A 328 1.28 -10.54 19.80
CA GLU A 328 2.12 -10.79 20.96
C GLU A 328 3.30 -11.76 20.75
N ASP A 329 3.38 -12.44 19.60
CA ASP A 329 4.47 -13.39 19.36
C ASP A 329 5.82 -12.64 19.22
N ASP A 330 6.89 -13.18 19.84
CA ASP A 330 8.22 -12.55 19.87
C ASP A 330 8.74 -12.19 18.46
N LEU A 331 8.44 -13.03 17.46
CA LEU A 331 8.78 -12.76 16.06
C LEU A 331 8.28 -11.39 15.60
N VAL A 332 7.03 -11.05 15.92
CA VAL A 332 6.40 -9.80 15.48
C VAL A 332 7.02 -8.61 16.21
N GLN A 333 7.23 -8.74 17.52
CA GLN A 333 7.80 -7.68 18.35
C GLN A 333 9.27 -7.40 18.00
N GLU A 334 10.07 -8.43 17.78
CA GLU A 334 11.46 -8.32 17.34
C GLU A 334 11.54 -7.70 15.95
N THR A 335 10.75 -8.20 14.99
CA THR A 335 10.73 -7.64 13.62
C THR A 335 10.30 -6.18 13.62
N ALA A 336 9.28 -5.82 14.42
CA ALA A 336 8.84 -4.43 14.52
C ALA A 336 9.97 -3.52 15.04
N LYS A 337 10.73 -3.99 16.04
CA LYS A 337 11.89 -3.28 16.55
C LYS A 337 13.00 -3.15 15.51
N GLU A 338 13.33 -4.22 14.79
CA GLU A 338 14.34 -4.19 13.73
C GLU A 338 13.98 -3.22 12.62
N VAL A 339 12.71 -3.19 12.18
CA VAL A 339 12.20 -2.24 11.16
C VAL A 339 12.32 -0.80 11.64
N MET A 340 12.07 -0.54 12.93
CA MET A 340 12.25 0.78 13.54
C MET A 340 13.72 1.19 13.58
N ASP A 341 14.61 0.28 14.02
CA ASP A 341 16.03 0.53 14.22
C ASP A 341 16.79 0.65 12.88
N ALA A 342 16.36 -0.08 11.85
CA ALA A 342 17.00 -0.08 10.53
C ALA A 342 16.96 1.29 9.85
N GLY A 343 15.96 2.12 10.18
CA GLY A 343 15.91 3.52 9.77
C GLY A 343 16.07 3.71 8.26
N HIS A 344 15.46 2.83 7.45
CA HIS A 344 15.53 2.86 5.98
C HIS A 344 15.25 4.29 5.47
N GLY A 345 16.29 5.00 5.02
CA GLY A 345 16.23 6.41 4.60
C GLY A 345 17.04 7.42 5.44
N LEU A 346 17.34 7.16 6.71
CA LEU A 346 18.10 8.07 7.60
C LEU A 346 19.60 8.19 7.24
N LYS A 347 20.10 7.37 6.30
CA LYS A 347 21.48 7.48 5.80
C LYS A 347 21.65 8.57 4.74
N LEU A 348 20.57 9.21 4.28
CA LEU A 348 20.63 10.34 3.36
C LEU A 348 20.40 11.65 4.14
N GLY A 349 21.50 12.21 4.69
CA GLY A 349 21.47 13.52 5.36
C GLY A 349 21.53 13.40 6.89
N SER A 350 22.74 13.23 7.42
CA SER A 350 23.02 13.38 8.84
C SER A 350 22.72 14.81 9.29
N VAL A 351 21.52 15.04 9.82
CA VAL A 351 21.35 16.10 10.82
C VAL A 351 22.11 15.63 12.04
N SER A 352 23.17 16.37 12.38
CA SER A 352 24.09 16.10 13.48
C SER A 352 23.33 15.58 14.70
N GLN A 353 23.68 14.37 15.15
CA GLN A 353 23.28 13.88 16.46
C GLN A 353 23.89 14.83 17.51
N SER A 354 23.13 15.85 17.93
CA SER A 354 23.44 16.52 19.18
C SER A 354 23.12 15.52 20.29
N SER A 355 24.19 15.12 20.96
CA SER A 355 24.20 14.27 22.14
C SER A 355 23.35 14.87 23.25
N ALA A 356 22.08 14.50 23.32
CA ALA A 356 21.26 14.63 24.51
C ALA A 356 20.94 13.23 25.03
N GLY A 357 21.58 12.86 26.13
CA GLY A 357 21.41 11.57 26.81
C GLY A 357 20.00 11.39 27.34
N ILE A 358 19.10 10.94 26.47
CA ILE A 358 17.74 10.55 26.85
C ILE A 358 17.69 9.04 26.95
N ASN A 359 17.35 8.57 28.14
CA ASN A 359 17.24 7.17 28.52
C ASN A 359 16.50 6.33 27.46
N LYS A 360 17.18 5.31 26.94
CA LYS A 360 16.63 4.24 26.10
C LYS A 360 15.63 3.40 26.90
N ARG A 361 14.42 3.91 27.11
CA ARG A 361 13.26 3.12 27.54
C ARG A 361 12.05 3.48 26.70
N HIS A 362 12.18 3.35 25.38
CA HIS A 362 11.00 3.23 24.54
C HIS A 362 10.61 1.75 24.53
N HIS A 363 9.49 1.42 25.16
CA HIS A 363 8.86 0.13 24.92
C HIS A 363 8.64 -0.03 23.41
N PRO A 364 9.04 -1.15 22.79
CA PRO A 364 8.71 -1.41 21.40
C PRO A 364 7.18 -1.46 21.32
N GLN A 365 6.59 -0.36 20.87
CA GLN A 365 5.16 -0.32 20.60
C GLN A 365 4.96 -1.03 19.29
N SER A 366 4.17 -2.11 19.34
CA SER A 366 3.76 -2.93 18.20
C SER A 366 3.47 -2.06 16.98
N LEU A 367 4.28 -2.21 15.94
CA LEU A 367 3.90 -1.75 14.61
C LEU A 367 2.75 -2.66 14.16
N SER A 368 1.51 -2.24 14.40
CA SER A 368 0.29 -3.05 14.18
C SER A 368 0.20 -3.69 12.77
N ASP A 369 0.87 -3.12 11.77
CA ASP A 369 0.89 -3.63 10.39
C ASP A 369 2.05 -4.60 10.08
N VAL A 370 3.06 -4.75 10.96
CA VAL A 370 4.18 -5.69 10.74
C VAL A 370 3.72 -7.14 10.72
N LEU A 371 2.76 -7.49 11.60
CA LEU A 371 2.11 -8.80 11.58
C LEU A 371 1.57 -9.12 10.17
N LEU A 372 0.76 -8.20 9.62
CA LEU A 372 0.17 -8.35 8.29
C LEU A 372 1.23 -8.65 7.22
N TYR A 373 2.31 -7.89 7.19
CA TYR A 373 3.35 -8.08 6.18
C TYR A 373 4.15 -9.37 6.37
N ILE A 374 4.40 -9.78 7.62
CA ILE A 374 5.01 -11.09 7.90
C ILE A 374 4.09 -12.21 7.41
N GLU A 375 2.79 -12.15 7.70
CA GLU A 375 1.79 -13.12 7.24
C GLU A 375 1.74 -13.21 5.70
N GLU A 376 1.78 -12.07 5.01
CA GLU A 376 1.85 -12.02 3.56
C GLU A 376 3.09 -12.75 3.01
N VAL A 377 4.26 -12.54 3.61
CA VAL A 377 5.50 -13.25 3.23
C VAL A 377 5.39 -14.74 3.52
N VAL A 378 4.86 -15.15 4.69
CA VAL A 378 4.64 -16.57 5.00
C VAL A 378 3.70 -17.21 3.96
N CYS A 379 2.64 -16.52 3.57
CA CYS A 379 1.73 -17.02 2.53
C CYS A 379 2.37 -17.13 1.16
N SER A 380 3.32 -16.25 0.83
CA SER A 380 4.12 -16.39 -0.39
C SER A 380 4.97 -17.67 -0.40
N CYS A 381 5.36 -18.18 0.78
CA CYS A 381 6.13 -19.42 0.95
C CYS A 381 5.31 -20.72 0.88
N ALA A 382 3.97 -20.66 0.81
CA ALA A 382 3.12 -21.84 0.90
C ALA A 382 3.27 -22.77 -0.32
N SER A 383 3.89 -23.94 -0.14
CA SER A 383 4.21 -24.86 -1.23
C SER A 383 3.07 -25.80 -1.64
N LEU A 384 2.07 -26.04 -0.78
CA LEU A 384 0.85 -26.80 -1.16
C LEU A 384 -0.18 -25.92 -1.88
N GLY A 385 0.10 -24.62 -1.98
CA GLY A 385 -0.71 -23.64 -2.68
C GLY A 385 -1.16 -22.49 -1.78
N PHE A 386 -1.92 -21.59 -2.38
CA PHE A 386 -2.47 -20.40 -1.76
C PHE A 386 -3.97 -20.30 -2.07
N VAL A 387 -4.77 -19.92 -1.08
CA VAL A 387 -6.19 -19.58 -1.25
C VAL A 387 -6.41 -18.19 -0.68
N GLY A 388 -6.69 -17.22 -1.55
CA GLY A 388 -6.99 -15.85 -1.18
C GLY A 388 -8.48 -15.52 -1.22
N THR A 389 -8.90 -14.52 -0.45
CA THR A 389 -10.25 -13.98 -0.58
C THR A 389 -10.36 -13.18 -1.87
N ALA A 390 -11.30 -13.55 -2.75
CA ALA A 390 -11.50 -12.87 -4.02
C ALA A 390 -11.75 -11.37 -3.84
N GLY A 391 -11.02 -10.53 -4.58
CA GLY A 391 -11.08 -9.07 -4.48
C GLY A 391 -10.33 -8.46 -3.28
N SER A 392 -9.59 -9.27 -2.52
CA SER A 392 -8.70 -8.80 -1.47
C SER A 392 -7.37 -8.36 -2.07
N THR A 393 -7.00 -7.08 -1.89
CA THR A 393 -5.68 -6.59 -2.31
C THR A 393 -4.51 -7.25 -1.58
N ILE A 394 -4.76 -7.84 -0.42
CA ILE A 394 -3.77 -8.64 0.32
C ILE A 394 -3.52 -9.95 -0.44
N ALA A 395 -4.57 -10.57 -0.99
CA ALA A 395 -4.41 -11.79 -1.78
C ALA A 395 -3.64 -11.52 -3.08
N GLU A 396 -3.96 -10.43 -3.78
CA GLU A 396 -3.23 -10.00 -4.97
C GLU A 396 -1.75 -9.72 -4.68
N SER A 397 -1.45 -9.08 -3.54
CA SER A 397 -0.08 -8.84 -3.07
C SER A 397 0.69 -10.16 -2.88
N ILE A 398 0.06 -11.14 -2.22
CA ILE A 398 0.64 -12.48 -2.02
C ILE A 398 0.88 -13.19 -3.35
N GLU A 399 -0.07 -13.17 -4.27
CA GLU A 399 0.10 -13.76 -5.61
C GLU A 399 1.27 -13.13 -6.37
N LEU A 400 1.42 -11.81 -6.27
CA LEU A 400 2.54 -11.09 -6.88
C LEU A 400 3.89 -11.48 -6.25
N MET A 401 3.97 -11.62 -4.93
CA MET A 401 5.16 -12.12 -4.25
C MET A 401 5.51 -13.55 -4.67
N ARG A 402 4.50 -14.40 -4.88
CA ARG A 402 4.68 -15.78 -5.38
C ARG A 402 5.20 -15.80 -6.82
N LYS A 403 4.67 -14.92 -7.69
CA LYS A 403 5.14 -14.77 -9.08
C LYS A 403 6.62 -14.39 -9.16
N HIS A 404 7.13 -13.67 -8.16
CA HIS A 404 8.51 -13.18 -8.10
C HIS A 404 9.41 -14.01 -7.16
N ASP A 405 8.98 -15.22 -6.79
CA ASP A 405 9.76 -16.18 -5.98
C ASP A 405 10.35 -15.59 -4.69
N VAL A 406 9.66 -14.65 -4.04
CA VAL A 406 10.15 -13.93 -2.84
C VAL A 406 10.63 -14.89 -1.76
N CYS A 407 9.96 -16.03 -1.59
CA CYS A 407 10.33 -17.02 -0.60
C CYS A 407 11.58 -17.83 -0.96
N PHE A 408 11.77 -18.14 -2.25
CA PHE A 408 12.78 -19.08 -2.74
C PHE A 408 14.03 -18.39 -3.32
N GLY A 409 13.96 -17.07 -3.52
CA GLY A 409 15.09 -16.22 -3.92
C GLY A 409 15.96 -15.71 -2.78
#